data_AF-A0A921FGY3-F1
#
_entry.id   AF-A0A921FGY3-F1
#
_cell.length_a   1.000
_cell.length_b   1.000
_cell.length_c   1.000
_cell.angle_alpha   90.00
_cell.angle_beta   90.00
_cell.angle_gamma   90.00
#
_symmetry.space_group_name_H-M   'P 1'
#
loop_
_entity.id
_entity.type
_entity.pdbx_description
1 polymer ?
#
loop_
_entity_poly.entity_id
_entity_poly.type
_entity_poly.pdbx_seq_one_letter_code
_entity_poly.pdbx_strand_id
1 'polypeptide(L)' 'MREVSKEKMDVFIKDYEKDIFKMLIALGYDRSEASALMKMYHPQILKMAGANPFSGSIVTAAMAARIIKQEVENS' A
#
# COMPACT_ATOMS: atom_id res chain seq x y z
N MET A 1 12.96 20.92 -16.57
CA MET A 1 12.93 20.15 -15.31
C MET A 1 11.49 19.77 -14.97
N ARG A 2 10.97 18.62 -15.43
CA ARG A 2 9.66 18.09 -15.01
C ARG A 2 9.60 16.55 -14.85
N GLU A 3 10.68 15.82 -15.14
CA GLU A 3 10.66 14.34 -15.16
C GLU A 3 11.07 13.69 -13.82
N VAL A 4 11.82 14.39 -12.97
CA VAL A 4 12.34 13.84 -11.70
C VAL A 4 11.24 13.49 -10.69
N SER A 5 10.04 14.08 -10.82
CA SER A 5 8.95 13.90 -9.84
C SER A 5 8.16 12.61 -10.03
N LYS A 6 8.06 12.08 -11.27
CA LYS A 6 7.28 10.86 -11.55
C LYS A 6 8.03 9.60 -11.15
N GLU A 7 9.30 9.48 -11.53
CA GLU A 7 10.10 8.29 -11.19
C GLU A 7 10.22 8.09 -9.67
N LYS A 8 10.39 9.19 -8.92
CA LYS A 8 10.43 9.14 -7.45
C LYS A 8 9.10 8.71 -6.83
N MET A 9 7.99 9.10 -7.45
CA MET A 9 6.66 8.66 -7.01
C MET A 9 6.47 7.17 -7.28
N ASP A 10 6.88 6.68 -8.45
CA ASP A 10 6.75 5.26 -8.80
C ASP A 10 7.60 4.36 -7.87
N VAL A 11 8.81 4.81 -7.51
CA VAL A 11 9.65 4.11 -6.53
C VAL A 11 9.00 4.10 -5.15
N PHE A 12 8.50 5.25 -4.69
CA PHE A 12 7.82 5.37 -3.40
C PHE A 12 6.60 4.45 -3.31
N ILE A 13 5.75 4.45 -4.34
CA ILE A 13 4.55 3.59 -4.38
C ILE A 13 4.95 2.12 -4.32
N LYS A 14 5.96 1.70 -5.08
CA LYS A 14 6.44 0.31 -5.05
C LYS A 14 6.97 -0.12 -3.68
N ASP A 15 7.73 0.75 -3.01
CA ASP A 15 8.23 0.47 -1.67
C ASP A 15 7.10 0.41 -0.65
N TYR A 16 6.15 1.34 -0.75
CA TYR A 16 4.95 1.39 0.08
C TYR A 16 4.09 0.12 -0.08
N GLU A 17 3.84 -0.32 -1.31
CA GLU A 17 3.11 -1.55 -1.61
C GLU A 17 3.83 -2.79 -1.06
N LYS A 18 5.15 -2.85 -1.22
CA LYS A 18 5.97 -3.95 -0.70
C LYS A 18 5.90 -4.01 0.82
N ASP A 19 5.86 -2.88 1.50
CA ASP A 19 5.73 -2.83 2.95
C ASP A 19 4.34 -3.23 3.42
N ILE A 20 3.27 -2.81 2.72
CA ILE A 20 1.90 -3.31 3.01
C ILE A 20 1.84 -4.82 2.86
N PHE A 21 2.42 -5.38 1.79
CA PHE A 21 2.45 -6.81 1.56
C PHE A 21 3.15 -7.57 2.70
N LYS A 22 4.30 -7.08 3.17
CA LYS A 22 4.98 -7.67 4.35
C LYS A 22 4.11 -7.59 5.61
N MET A 23 3.41 -6.47 5.80
CA MET A 23 2.52 -6.29 6.95
C MET A 23 1.32 -7.23 6.90
N LEU A 24 0.73 -7.48 5.73
CA LEU A 24 -0.34 -8.47 5.56
C LEU A 24 0.14 -9.87 5.93
N ILE A 25 1.35 -10.26 5.50
CA ILE A 25 1.95 -11.54 5.92
C ILE A 25 2.14 -11.59 7.44
N ALA A 26 2.64 -10.52 8.04
CA ALA A 26 2.81 -10.43 9.50
C ALA A 26 1.48 -10.48 10.27
N LEU A 27 0.37 -10.08 9.64
CA LEU A 27 -0.98 -10.15 10.20
C LEU A 27 -1.64 -11.53 10.07
N GLY A 28 -0.98 -12.49 9.41
CA GLY A 28 -1.40 -13.88 9.31
C GLY A 28 -1.88 -14.33 7.94
N TYR A 29 -1.90 -13.45 6.94
CA TYR A 29 -2.25 -13.83 5.58
C TYR A 29 -1.10 -14.58 4.91
N ASP A 30 -1.43 -15.60 4.11
CA ASP A 30 -0.41 -16.24 3.28
C ASP A 30 0.02 -15.33 2.11
N ARG A 31 1.06 -15.74 1.37
CA ARG A 31 1.58 -14.94 0.24
C ARG A 31 0.56 -14.79 -0.90
N SER A 32 -0.26 -15.80 -1.12
CA SER A 32 -1.28 -15.82 -2.18
C SER A 32 -2.43 -14.89 -1.82
N GLU A 33 -2.92 -14.97 -0.60
CA GLU A 33 -3.95 -14.10 -0.02
C GLU A 33 -3.48 -12.65 0.01
N ALA A 34 -2.29 -12.38 0.56
CA ALA A 34 -1.73 -11.04 0.56
C ALA A 34 -1.60 -10.47 -0.86
N SER A 35 -1.20 -11.30 -1.85
CA SER A 35 -1.15 -10.86 -3.25
C SER A 35 -2.54 -10.59 -3.84
N ALA A 36 -3.55 -11.37 -3.48
CA ALA A 36 -4.92 -11.16 -3.93
C ALA A 36 -5.50 -9.86 -3.33
N LEU A 37 -5.27 -9.63 -2.03
CA LEU A 37 -5.67 -8.42 -1.33
C LEU A 37 -4.99 -7.17 -1.91
N MET A 38 -3.69 -7.24 -2.17
CA MET A 38 -2.96 -6.13 -2.81
C MET A 38 -3.59 -5.75 -4.16
N LYS A 39 -4.01 -6.73 -4.97
CA LYS A 39 -4.69 -6.46 -6.26
C LYS A 39 -6.10 -5.91 -6.08
N MET A 40 -6.87 -6.48 -5.15
CA MET A 40 -8.25 -6.08 -4.87
C MET A 40 -8.32 -4.64 -4.34
N TYR A 41 -7.41 -4.28 -3.43
CA TYR A 41 -7.37 -3.00 -2.75
C TYR A 41 -6.40 -1.99 -3.38
N HIS A 42 -5.76 -2.31 -4.51
CA HIS A 42 -4.79 -1.45 -5.18
C HIS A 42 -5.27 0.00 -5.38
N PRO A 43 -6.51 0.27 -5.85
CA PRO A 43 -7.00 1.65 -6.00
C PRO A 43 -7.05 2.42 -4.68
N GLN A 44 -7.28 1.72 -3.57
CA GLN A 44 -7.36 2.32 -2.24
C GLN A 44 -5.96 2.53 -1.65
N ILE A 45 -5.04 1.59 -1.89
CA ILE A 45 -3.62 1.71 -1.53
C ILE A 45 -3.00 2.96 -2.16
N LEU A 46 -3.30 3.22 -3.45
CA LEU A 46 -2.85 4.44 -4.12
C LEU A 46 -3.42 5.72 -3.48
N LYS A 47 -4.69 5.69 -3.05
CA LYS A 47 -5.30 6.82 -2.32
C LYS A 47 -4.66 7.03 -0.95
N MET A 48 -4.34 5.95 -0.23
CA MET A 48 -3.69 5.96 1.08
C MET A 48 -2.24 6.48 1.01
N ALA A 49 -1.52 6.16 -0.06
CA ALA A 49 -0.18 6.67 -0.32
C ALA A 49 -0.16 8.20 -0.52
N GLY A 50 -1.24 8.77 -1.08
CA GLY A 50 -1.36 10.20 -1.31
C GLY A 50 -0.66 10.69 -2.58
N ALA A 51 -0.78 12.00 -2.83
CA ALA A 51 -0.38 12.60 -4.12
C ALA A 51 1.08 13.05 -4.20
N ASN A 52 1.85 13.01 -3.10
CA ASN A 52 3.22 13.53 -3.09
C ASN A 52 4.17 12.68 -2.21
N PRO A 53 5.25 12.11 -2.77
CA PRO A 53 6.19 11.28 -2.01
C PRO A 53 7.05 12.12 -1.05
N PHE A 54 7.18 13.43 -1.27
CA PHE A 54 7.98 14.32 -0.42
C PHE A 54 7.31 14.69 0.90
N SER A 55 5.97 14.61 0.97
CA SER A 55 5.21 14.82 2.21
C SER A 55 5.04 13.53 3.03
N GLY A 56 5.50 12.40 2.51
CA GLY A 56 5.22 11.07 3.07
C GLY A 56 3.81 10.58 2.76
N SER A 57 3.56 9.31 3.10
CA SER A 57 2.25 8.68 2.95
C SER A 57 1.23 9.28 3.91
N ILE A 58 -0.01 9.50 3.46
CA ILE A 58 -1.11 9.95 4.32
C ILE A 58 -1.43 8.88 5.38
N VAL A 59 -1.39 7.61 4.97
CA VAL A 59 -1.58 6.44 5.82
C VAL A 59 -0.30 5.62 5.80
N THR A 60 0.18 5.17 6.95
CA THR A 60 1.37 4.31 6.99
C THR A 60 1.06 2.92 6.44
N ALA A 61 2.06 2.20 5.92
CA ALA A 61 1.86 0.85 5.38
C ALA A 61 1.23 -0.11 6.39
N ALA A 62 1.60 0.00 7.68
CA ALA A 62 1.01 -0.80 8.75
C ALA A 62 -0.47 -0.47 8.98
N MET A 63 -0.84 0.81 8.89
CA MET A 63 -2.24 1.24 9.05
C MET A 63 -3.07 0.85 7.83
N ALA A 64 -2.52 0.96 6.62
CA ALA A 64 -3.16 0.47 5.40
C ALA A 64 -3.42 -1.04 5.44
N ALA A 65 -2.46 -1.84 5.89
CA ALA A 65 -2.64 -3.28 6.05
C ALA A 65 -3.75 -3.63 7.07
N ARG A 66 -3.87 -2.87 8.16
CA ARG A 66 -4.96 -3.03 9.14
C ARG A 66 -6.32 -2.66 8.58
N ILE A 67 -6.40 -1.58 7.79
CA ILE A 67 -7.64 -1.18 7.11
C ILE A 67 -8.09 -2.29 6.15
N ILE A 68 -7.17 -2.79 5.31
CA ILE A 68 -7.46 -3.90 4.40
C ILE A 68 -7.97 -5.12 5.17
N LYS A 69 -7.31 -5.49 6.27
CA LYS A 69 -7.76 -6.59 7.13
C LYS A 69 -9.18 -6.37 7.65
N GLN A 70 -9.46 -5.18 8.18
CA GLN A 70 -10.77 -4.85 8.74
C GLN A 70 -11.88 -4.87 7.68
N GLU A 71 -11.60 -4.40 6.46
CA GLU A 71 -12.53 -4.47 5.33
C GLU A 71 -12.83 -5.92 4.92
N VAL A 72 -11.83 -6.80 4.95
CA VAL A 72 -12.01 -8.23 4.67
C VAL A 72 -12.83 -8.91 5.76
N GLU A 73 -12.62 -8.57 7.03
CA GLU A 73 -13.38 -9.15 8.15
C GLU A 73 -14.83 -8.65 8.21
N ASN A 74 -15.12 -7.48 7.63
CA ASN A 74 -16.46 -6.89 7.57
C ASN A 74 -17.23 -7.25 6.29
N SER A 75 -16.59 -7.92 5.32
CA SER A 75 -17.20 -8.37 4.05
C SER A 75 -17.71 -9.80 4.15
#